data_AF-H6N754-F1
#
_entry.id   AF-H6N754-F1
#
_cell.length_a   1.000
_cell.length_b   1.000
_cell.length_c   1.000
_cell.angle_alpha   90.00
_cell.angle_beta   90.00
_cell.angle_gamma   90.00
#
_symmetry.space_group_name_H-M   'P 1'
#
loop_
_entity.id
_entity.type
_entity.pdbx_description
1 polymer ?
#
loop_
_entity_poly.entity_id
_entity_poly.type
_entity_poly.pdbx_seq_one_letter_code
_entity_poly.pdbx_strand_id
1 'polypeptide(L)'
;MSTKAILISLSSMGVVGSIAGGTYLLNMRKEGESLMSLVSKMENRIILDYEKHSKVWDVLVTEYSESNITTIKAKSGKPTKEEIIKFCKDHGSSTDKSLLDSYKLWCSRSNLQGKINSSNTKKWLTSSQSKDWEANKNTYNNNNSENLLINKNDGSTAIQKNSIKEQDLMEWCGRVSSMAFINEQDDDYKRADKFCTVSK
;
A
#
# COMPACT_ATOMS: atom_id res chain seq x y z
N MET A 1 -28.49 -15.12 14.75
CA MET A 1 -28.30 -14.99 13.28
C MET A 1 -26.81 -14.97 13.01
N SER A 2 -26.26 -16.01 12.37
CA SER A 2 -24.83 -16.10 12.04
C SER A 2 -24.47 -15.10 10.95
N THR A 3 -23.67 -14.09 11.30
CA THR A 3 -23.04 -13.18 10.34
C THR A 3 -22.04 -13.97 9.51
N LYS A 4 -22.41 -14.36 8.29
CA LYS A 4 -21.48 -14.99 7.35
C LYS A 4 -20.37 -13.97 7.02
N ALA A 5 -19.16 -14.23 7.50
CA ALA A 5 -17.97 -13.50 7.08
C ALA A 5 -17.75 -13.77 5.59
N ILE A 6 -17.99 -12.77 4.75
CA ILE A 6 -17.69 -12.84 3.32
C ILE A 6 -16.16 -12.75 3.21
N LEU A 7 -15.52 -13.91 3.10
CA LEU A 7 -14.13 -14.02 2.67
C LEU A 7 -14.08 -13.61 1.19
N ILE A 8 -13.75 -12.35 0.95
CA ILE A 8 -13.54 -11.85 -0.41
C ILE A 8 -12.16 -12.35 -0.87
N SER A 9 -12.13 -13.52 -1.52
CA SER A 9 -10.97 -13.98 -2.28
C SER A 9 -10.94 -13.23 -3.61
N LEU A 10 -10.14 -12.17 -3.70
CA LEU A 10 -9.92 -11.44 -4.95
C LEU A 10 -8.79 -12.11 -5.73
N SER A 11 -9.19 -13.06 -6.58
CA SER A 11 -8.32 -13.70 -7.56
C SER A 11 -8.70 -13.24 -8.96
N SER A 12 -8.10 -12.13 -9.40
CA SER A 12 -7.60 -11.88 -10.78
C SER A 12 -7.50 -10.37 -11.03
N MET A 13 -6.27 -9.91 -11.28
CA MET A 13 -5.92 -8.63 -11.92
C MET A 13 -6.38 -7.36 -11.19
N GLY A 14 -5.68 -6.97 -10.14
CA GLY A 14 -5.96 -5.74 -9.38
C GLY A 14 -6.04 -6.05 -7.89
N VAL A 15 -5.08 -5.56 -7.14
CA VAL A 15 -4.70 -6.14 -5.86
C VAL A 15 -5.54 -5.47 -4.78
N VAL A 16 -6.71 -6.03 -4.51
CA VAL A 16 -7.36 -5.77 -3.22
C VAL A 16 -6.53 -6.53 -2.18
N GLY A 17 -5.45 -5.89 -1.73
CA GLY A 17 -4.51 -6.41 -0.75
C GLY A 17 -5.29 -6.90 0.47
N SER A 18 -4.98 -8.13 0.89
CA SER A 18 -5.61 -8.86 1.98
C SER A 18 -6.16 -7.93 3.07
N ILE A 19 -7.49 -7.79 3.13
CA ILE A 19 -8.19 -7.01 4.15
C ILE A 19 -8.17 -7.76 5.50
N ALA A 20 -7.37 -8.82 5.65
CA ALA A 20 -7.14 -9.50 6.90
C ALA A 20 -6.62 -8.50 7.97
N GLY A 21 -7.14 -8.61 9.20
CA GLY A 21 -6.69 -7.81 10.36
C GLY A 21 -7.70 -6.81 10.94
N GLY A 22 -8.92 -6.67 10.39
CA GLY A 22 -9.95 -5.81 11.00
C GLY A 22 -10.32 -6.24 12.43
N THR A 23 -10.45 -7.55 12.66
CA THR A 23 -10.70 -8.13 13.98
C THR A 23 -9.53 -7.94 14.96
N TYR A 24 -8.29 -8.04 14.48
CA TYR A 24 -7.09 -7.77 15.31
C TYR A 24 -7.05 -6.30 15.78
N LEU A 25 -7.39 -5.36 14.90
CA LEU A 25 -7.48 -3.94 15.28
C LEU A 25 -8.56 -3.66 16.31
N LEU A 26 -9.71 -4.35 16.24
CA LEU A 26 -10.78 -4.21 17.23
C LEU A 26 -10.35 -4.67 18.63
N ASN A 27 -9.46 -5.65 18.73
CA ASN A 27 -8.92 -6.11 20.01
C ASN A 27 -7.89 -5.13 20.61
N MET A 28 -7.15 -4.40 19.77
CA MET A 28 -6.14 -3.41 20.20
C MET A 28 -6.72 -2.00 20.40
N ARG A 29 -8.02 -1.84 20.16
CA ARG A 29 -8.69 -0.55 20.17
C ARG A 29 -8.84 -0.01 21.58
N LYS A 30 -8.39 1.23 21.78
CA LYS A 30 -8.70 2.00 23.00
C LYS A 30 -10.11 2.58 22.91
N GLU A 31 -10.76 2.77 24.05
CA GLU A 31 -12.06 3.44 24.11
C GLU A 31 -11.98 4.83 23.47
N GLY A 32 -13.02 5.20 22.70
CA GLY A 32 -13.07 6.48 21.99
C GLY A 32 -12.16 6.59 20.76
N GLU A 33 -11.34 5.57 20.44
CA GLU A 33 -10.42 5.66 19.30
C GLU A 33 -11.17 5.66 17.95
N SER A 34 -10.82 6.57 17.04
CA SER A 34 -11.47 6.72 15.74
C SER A 34 -11.02 5.68 14.71
N LEU A 35 -11.83 5.49 13.66
CA LEU A 35 -11.49 4.60 12.54
C LEU A 35 -10.18 5.00 11.84
N MET A 36 -9.98 6.30 11.60
CA MET A 36 -8.74 6.82 11.02
C MET A 36 -7.53 6.50 11.90
N SER A 37 -7.64 6.73 13.22
CA SER A 37 -6.56 6.40 14.18
C SER A 37 -6.23 4.91 14.14
N LEU A 38 -7.25 4.05 14.21
CA LEU A 38 -7.05 2.59 14.20
C LEU A 38 -6.37 2.10 12.93
N VAL A 39 -6.83 2.55 11.76
CA VAL A 39 -6.25 2.11 10.49
C VAL A 39 -4.86 2.72 10.28
N SER A 40 -4.58 3.92 10.79
CA SER A 40 -3.25 4.53 10.71
C SER A 40 -2.15 3.78 11.48
N LYS A 41 -2.53 2.95 12.47
CA LYS A 41 -1.60 2.07 13.20
C LYS A 41 -1.16 0.84 12.40
N MET A 42 -1.76 0.58 11.23
CA MET A 42 -1.37 -0.53 10.38
C MET A 42 -0.10 -0.20 9.61
N GLU A 43 1.04 -0.75 10.01
CA GLU A 43 2.34 -0.50 9.37
C GLU A 43 2.38 -0.84 7.87
N ASN A 44 1.53 -1.74 7.40
CA ASN A 44 1.48 -2.20 6.01
C ASN A 44 0.48 -1.42 5.14
N ARG A 45 -0.15 -0.36 5.68
CA ARG A 45 -1.14 0.45 4.97
C ARG A 45 -0.94 1.93 5.25
N ILE A 46 -1.51 2.76 4.39
CA ILE A 46 -1.62 4.20 4.62
C ILE A 46 -3.06 4.66 4.47
N ILE A 47 -3.43 5.68 5.24
CA ILE A 47 -4.66 6.44 5.00
C ILE A 47 -4.46 7.26 3.75
N LEU A 48 -5.45 7.20 2.86
CA LEU A 48 -5.40 7.94 1.62
C LEU A 48 -5.82 9.39 1.86
N ASP A 49 -4.84 10.28 1.73
CA ASP A 49 -5.05 11.71 1.55
C ASP A 49 -5.86 12.04 0.27
N TYR A 50 -6.75 13.01 0.37
CA TYR A 50 -7.69 13.39 -0.68
C TYR A 50 -7.02 14.11 -1.86
N GLU A 51 -5.98 14.89 -1.59
CA GLU A 51 -5.31 15.74 -2.57
C GLU A 51 -4.08 15.05 -3.14
N LYS A 52 -3.34 14.32 -2.29
CA LYS A 52 -2.04 13.74 -2.66
C LYS A 52 -2.14 12.40 -3.38
N HIS A 53 -3.24 11.67 -3.24
CA HIS A 53 -3.37 10.31 -3.75
C HIS A 53 -4.35 10.16 -4.93
N SER A 54 -4.56 11.19 -5.76
CA SER A 54 -5.50 11.13 -6.90
C SER A 54 -5.34 9.87 -7.75
N LYS A 55 -4.10 9.49 -8.11
CA LYS A 55 -3.82 8.28 -8.92
C LYS A 55 -4.25 6.99 -8.22
N VAL A 56 -4.09 6.92 -6.89
CA VAL A 56 -4.52 5.75 -6.11
C VAL A 56 -6.04 5.65 -6.11
N TRP A 57 -6.73 6.78 -5.96
CA TRP A 57 -8.18 6.84 -6.01
C TRP A 57 -8.72 6.38 -7.38
N ASP A 58 -8.10 6.80 -8.47
CA ASP A 58 -8.50 6.41 -9.83
C ASP A 58 -8.37 4.89 -10.04
N VAL A 59 -7.27 4.30 -9.56
CA VAL A 59 -7.08 2.85 -9.59
C VAL A 59 -8.09 2.13 -8.69
N LEU A 60 -8.35 2.62 -7.49
CA LEU A 60 -9.32 2.00 -6.58
C LEU A 60 -10.72 1.94 -7.19
N VAL A 61 -11.20 3.04 -7.76
CA VAL A 61 -12.50 3.05 -8.45
C VAL A 61 -12.54 2.02 -9.56
N THR A 62 -11.46 1.90 -10.34
CA THR A 62 -11.34 0.92 -11.42
C THR A 62 -11.39 -0.52 -10.88
N GLU A 63 -10.50 -0.87 -9.94
CA GLU A 63 -10.41 -2.21 -9.34
C GLU A 63 -11.75 -2.63 -8.71
N TYR A 64 -12.40 -1.72 -7.98
CA TYR A 64 -13.68 -2.03 -7.34
C TYR A 64 -14.84 -2.08 -8.33
N SER A 65 -14.79 -1.29 -9.41
CA SER A 65 -15.76 -1.37 -10.49
C SER A 65 -15.71 -2.74 -11.19
N GLU A 66 -14.55 -3.39 -11.23
CA GLU A 66 -14.38 -4.71 -11.83
C GLU A 66 -14.66 -5.85 -10.84
N SER A 67 -14.67 -5.55 -9.55
CA SER A 67 -14.97 -6.50 -8.49
C SER A 67 -16.49 -6.68 -8.22
N ASN A 68 -16.87 -7.79 -7.58
CA ASN A 68 -18.22 -8.00 -7.04
C ASN A 68 -18.52 -7.16 -5.77
N ILE A 69 -17.66 -6.19 -5.42
CA ILE A 69 -17.85 -5.33 -4.25
C ILE A 69 -18.79 -4.20 -4.64
N THR A 70 -20.09 -4.45 -4.50
CA THR A 70 -21.16 -3.61 -5.05
C THR A 70 -21.63 -2.49 -4.13
N THR A 71 -21.06 -2.34 -2.93
CA THR A 71 -21.60 -1.39 -1.93
C THR A 71 -20.50 -0.87 -0.99
N ILE A 72 -20.33 0.45 -0.91
CA ILE A 72 -20.09 1.10 0.38
C ILE A 72 -21.36 0.83 1.20
N LYS A 73 -21.26 0.34 2.45
CA LYS A 73 -22.43 0.18 3.33
C LYS A 73 -23.25 1.49 3.24
N ALA A 74 -24.44 1.43 2.63
CA ALA A 74 -25.43 2.50 2.38
C ALA A 74 -25.82 2.81 0.92
N LYS A 75 -25.29 2.16 -0.13
CA LYS A 75 -25.78 2.42 -1.51
C LYS A 75 -25.76 1.19 -2.43
N SER A 76 -26.77 1.06 -3.29
CA SER A 76 -26.80 0.13 -4.42
C SER A 76 -26.06 0.72 -5.63
N GLY A 77 -25.02 0.04 -6.12
CA GLY A 77 -24.28 0.43 -7.32
C GLY A 77 -22.80 0.75 -7.07
N LYS A 78 -22.02 0.84 -8.15
CA LYS A 78 -20.58 1.11 -8.08
C LYS A 78 -20.34 2.55 -7.59
N PRO A 79 -19.56 2.77 -6.52
CA PRO A 79 -19.32 4.12 -6.01
C PRO A 79 -18.36 4.90 -6.93
N THR A 80 -18.62 6.18 -7.08
CA THR A 80 -17.72 7.15 -7.74
C THR A 80 -16.54 7.51 -6.83
N LYS A 81 -15.49 8.10 -7.41
CA LYS A 81 -14.32 8.61 -6.67
C LYS A 81 -14.74 9.60 -5.58
N GLU A 82 -15.63 10.52 -5.92
CA GLU A 82 -16.12 11.58 -5.04
C GLU A 82 -16.91 11.00 -3.87
N GLU A 83 -17.71 9.96 -4.11
CA GLU A 83 -18.47 9.27 -3.07
C GLU A 83 -17.57 8.51 -2.10
N ILE A 84 -16.53 7.84 -2.61
CA ILE A 84 -15.52 7.18 -1.76
C ILE A 84 -14.81 8.23 -0.89
N ILE A 85 -14.33 9.31 -1.50
CA ILE A 85 -13.65 10.40 -0.78
C ILE A 85 -14.57 10.98 0.29
N LYS A 86 -15.85 11.22 -0.03
CA LYS A 86 -16.84 11.73 0.92
C LYS A 86 -17.06 10.76 2.08
N PHE A 87 -17.23 9.47 1.80
CA PHE A 87 -17.36 8.44 2.83
C PHE A 87 -16.17 8.46 3.79
N CYS A 88 -14.95 8.59 3.26
CA CYS A 88 -13.75 8.65 4.08
C CYS A 88 -13.68 9.90 4.97
N LYS A 89 -14.12 11.06 4.46
CA LYS A 89 -14.23 12.30 5.23
C LYS A 89 -15.24 12.18 6.36
N ASP A 90 -16.44 11.68 6.04
CA ASP A 90 -17.57 11.65 6.96
C ASP A 90 -17.35 10.64 8.10
N HIS A 91 -16.56 9.58 7.87
CA HIS A 91 -16.41 8.48 8.83
C HIS A 91 -15.02 8.35 9.47
N GLY A 92 -14.04 9.18 9.10
CA GLY A 92 -12.68 9.09 9.66
C GLY A 92 -12.64 9.27 11.18
N SER A 93 -13.44 10.18 11.72
CA SER A 93 -13.58 10.43 13.17
C SER A 93 -14.55 9.48 13.88
N SER A 94 -15.27 8.63 13.12
CA SER A 94 -16.27 7.71 13.68
C SER A 94 -15.62 6.73 14.64
N THR A 95 -16.40 6.31 15.64
CA THR A 95 -16.06 5.26 16.57
C THR A 95 -16.85 3.97 16.31
N ASP A 96 -17.68 3.92 15.26
CA ASP A 96 -18.49 2.74 14.94
C ASP A 96 -17.64 1.59 14.40
N LYS A 97 -17.52 0.51 15.20
CA LYS A 97 -16.80 -0.72 14.85
C LYS A 97 -17.35 -1.38 13.59
N SER A 98 -18.65 -1.22 13.32
CA SER A 98 -19.33 -1.83 12.17
C SER A 98 -18.83 -1.29 10.82
N LEU A 99 -18.21 -0.10 10.82
CA LEU A 99 -17.69 0.57 9.65
C LEU A 99 -16.19 0.31 9.43
N LEU A 100 -15.49 -0.34 10.37
CA LEU A 100 -14.03 -0.47 10.31
C LEU A 100 -13.54 -1.14 9.02
N ASP A 101 -14.14 -2.27 8.63
CA ASP A 101 -13.71 -2.98 7.42
C ASP A 101 -13.99 -2.17 6.16
N SER A 102 -15.13 -1.48 6.09
CA SER A 102 -15.44 -0.58 4.97
C SER A 102 -14.50 0.63 4.95
N TYR A 103 -14.23 1.25 6.10
CA TYR A 103 -13.30 2.36 6.21
C TYR A 103 -11.88 1.95 5.81
N LYS A 104 -11.40 0.80 6.31
CA LYS A 104 -10.11 0.24 5.89
C LYS A 104 -10.09 -0.04 4.38
N LEU A 105 -11.15 -0.62 3.83
CA LEU A 105 -11.23 -0.99 2.42
C LEU A 105 -11.16 0.22 1.49
N TRP A 106 -11.96 1.24 1.80
CA TRP A 106 -12.18 2.39 0.93
C TRP A 106 -11.20 3.52 1.21
N CYS A 107 -10.76 3.71 2.45
CA CYS A 107 -10.03 4.91 2.87
C CYS A 107 -8.54 4.65 3.11
N SER A 108 -8.07 3.43 2.87
CA SER A 108 -6.66 3.08 3.00
C SER A 108 -6.21 2.14 1.90
N ARG A 109 -4.91 2.15 1.62
CA ARG A 109 -4.27 1.24 0.66
C ARG A 109 -3.05 0.61 1.30
N SER A 110 -2.64 -0.55 0.80
CA SER A 110 -1.31 -1.07 1.10
C SER A 110 -0.25 -0.05 0.71
N ASN A 111 0.77 0.12 1.55
CA ASN A 111 2.00 0.78 1.11
C ASN A 111 2.88 -0.18 0.29
N LEU A 112 3.94 0.31 -0.33
CA LEU A 112 4.83 -0.52 -1.16
C LEU A 112 5.38 -1.71 -0.37
N GLN A 113 5.83 -1.49 0.87
CA GLN A 113 6.31 -2.54 1.76
C GLN A 113 5.24 -3.60 2.04
N GLY A 114 4.03 -3.18 2.40
CA GLY A 114 2.91 -4.05 2.68
C GLY A 114 2.49 -4.87 1.47
N LYS A 115 2.42 -4.26 0.29
CA LYS A 115 2.10 -4.95 -0.97
C LYS A 115 3.17 -5.98 -1.30
N ILE A 116 4.46 -5.65 -1.23
CA ILE A 116 5.55 -6.60 -1.48
C ILE A 116 5.53 -7.74 -0.46
N ASN A 117 5.38 -7.43 0.82
CA ASN A 117 5.34 -8.44 1.88
C ASN A 117 4.14 -9.39 1.78
N SER A 118 3.08 -8.99 1.07
CA SER A 118 1.96 -9.88 0.75
C SER A 118 2.25 -10.89 -0.36
N SER A 119 3.33 -10.71 -1.14
CA SER A 119 3.79 -11.70 -2.13
C SER A 119 4.28 -12.99 -1.46
N ASN A 120 4.13 -14.13 -2.12
CA ASN A 120 4.64 -15.41 -1.62
C ASN A 120 6.16 -15.58 -1.85
N THR A 121 6.76 -14.81 -2.76
CA THR A 121 8.13 -15.04 -3.23
C THR A 121 9.14 -14.02 -2.70
N LYS A 122 8.67 -12.83 -2.30
CA LYS A 122 9.51 -11.70 -1.93
C LYS A 122 9.09 -11.09 -0.60
N LYS A 123 10.05 -10.51 0.10
CA LYS A 123 9.83 -9.64 1.27
C LYS A 123 10.68 -8.38 1.14
N TRP A 124 10.21 -7.32 1.78
CA TRP A 124 10.94 -6.07 1.92
C TRP A 124 12.21 -6.27 2.76
N LEU A 125 13.33 -5.74 2.29
CA LEU A 125 14.58 -5.77 3.02
C LEU A 125 14.59 -4.65 4.08
N THR A 126 14.61 -5.02 5.36
CA THR A 126 14.60 -4.08 6.51
C THR A 126 15.93 -4.02 7.23
N SER A 127 17.00 -4.59 6.67
CA SER A 127 18.29 -4.63 7.34
C SER A 127 18.93 -3.25 7.45
N SER A 128 19.48 -2.95 8.62
CA SER A 128 20.31 -1.78 8.88
C SER A 128 21.80 -2.01 8.55
N GLN A 129 22.17 -3.21 8.09
CA GLN A 129 23.55 -3.56 7.79
C GLN A 129 23.81 -3.41 6.29
N SER A 130 24.74 -2.52 5.93
CA SER A 130 25.10 -2.24 4.52
C SER A 130 25.40 -3.51 3.71
N LYS A 131 26.12 -4.48 4.29
CA LYS A 131 26.45 -5.77 3.63
C LYS A 131 25.22 -6.56 3.15
N ASP A 132 24.07 -6.43 3.80
CA ASP A 132 22.86 -7.18 3.43
C ASP A 132 22.22 -6.62 2.14
N TRP A 133 22.66 -5.44 1.69
CA TRP A 133 22.19 -4.76 0.49
C TRP A 133 23.09 -4.97 -0.73
N GLU A 134 24.20 -5.71 -0.59
CA GLU A 134 25.18 -5.90 -1.65
C GLU A 134 24.57 -6.57 -2.89
N ALA A 135 23.73 -7.60 -2.70
CA ALA A 135 23.03 -8.25 -3.79
C ALA A 135 22.08 -7.31 -4.55
N ASN A 136 21.38 -6.44 -3.81
CA ASN A 136 20.45 -5.46 -4.37
C ASN A 136 21.20 -4.36 -5.13
N LYS A 137 22.35 -3.91 -4.60
CA LYS A 137 23.29 -3.01 -5.30
C LYS A 137 23.77 -3.63 -6.61
N ASN A 138 24.23 -4.88 -6.57
CA ASN A 138 24.70 -5.57 -7.77
C ASN A 138 23.57 -5.71 -8.80
N THR A 139 22.34 -5.96 -8.35
CA THR A 139 21.14 -5.99 -9.21
C THR A 139 20.87 -4.63 -9.84
N TYR A 140 21.07 -3.54 -9.10
CA TYR A 140 20.95 -2.17 -9.62
C TYR A 140 22.01 -1.86 -10.68
N ASN A 141 23.27 -2.18 -10.40
CA ASN A 141 24.40 -1.94 -11.31
C ASN A 141 24.20 -2.65 -12.66
N ASN A 142 23.69 -3.88 -12.60
CA ASN A 142 23.50 -4.75 -13.76
C ASN A 142 22.11 -4.60 -14.41
N ASN A 143 21.28 -3.67 -13.94
CA ASN A 143 19.95 -3.47 -14.51
C ASN A 143 20.06 -2.84 -15.91
N ASN A 144 19.39 -3.44 -16.91
CA ASN A 144 19.40 -2.94 -18.29
C ASN A 144 18.38 -1.81 -18.56
N SER A 145 17.49 -1.50 -17.61
CA SER A 145 16.42 -0.50 -17.81
C SER A 145 16.82 0.87 -17.25
N GLU A 146 17.05 1.87 -18.10
CA GLU A 146 17.31 3.26 -17.67
C GLU A 146 16.13 3.88 -16.92
N ASN A 147 14.92 3.41 -17.19
CA ASN A 147 13.69 3.91 -16.56
C ASN A 147 13.56 3.54 -15.07
N LEU A 148 14.45 2.68 -14.57
CA LEU A 148 14.41 2.19 -13.19
C LEU A 148 15.53 2.77 -12.31
N LEU A 149 16.18 3.86 -12.72
CA LEU A 149 17.10 4.56 -11.82
C LEU A 149 16.35 5.11 -10.60
N ILE A 150 16.97 5.03 -9.43
CA ILE A 150 16.44 5.65 -8.21
C ILE A 150 16.95 7.09 -8.09
N ASN A 151 16.12 7.96 -7.54
CA ASN A 151 16.53 9.34 -7.25
C ASN A 151 17.24 9.42 -5.89
N LYS A 152 18.20 10.33 -5.79
CA LYS A 152 18.79 10.77 -4.52
C LYS A 152 17.71 11.32 -3.59
N ASN A 153 18.08 11.55 -2.33
CA ASN A 153 17.19 12.12 -1.32
C ASN A 153 16.64 13.51 -1.68
N ASP A 154 17.28 14.24 -2.62
CA ASP A 154 16.78 15.50 -3.19
C ASP A 154 15.58 15.31 -4.14
N GLY A 155 15.19 14.06 -4.42
CA GLY A 155 14.05 13.68 -5.28
C GLY A 155 14.23 13.98 -6.76
N SER A 156 15.32 14.62 -7.17
CA SER A 156 15.50 15.22 -8.50
C SER A 156 16.69 14.66 -9.27
N THR A 157 17.70 14.12 -8.56
CA THR A 157 18.90 13.59 -9.20
C THR A 157 18.89 12.07 -9.24
N ALA A 158 18.82 11.47 -10.43
CA ALA A 158 18.97 10.02 -10.59
C ALA A 158 20.39 9.55 -10.25
N ILE A 159 20.51 8.45 -9.50
CA ILE A 159 21.80 7.83 -9.18
C ILE A 159 22.21 6.90 -10.33
N GLN A 160 23.37 7.17 -10.93
CA GLN A 160 23.87 6.35 -12.02
C GLN A 160 24.26 4.94 -11.55
N LYS A 161 24.11 3.94 -12.44
CA LYS A 161 24.30 2.51 -12.13
C LYS A 161 25.63 2.20 -11.44
N ASN A 162 26.73 2.79 -11.89
CA ASN A 162 28.06 2.50 -11.33
C ASN A 162 28.43 3.37 -10.12
N SER A 163 27.52 4.25 -9.69
CA SER A 163 27.76 5.22 -8.62
C SER A 163 26.94 4.95 -7.37
N ILE A 164 26.03 3.98 -7.42
CA ILE A 164 25.16 3.67 -6.28
C ILE A 164 25.95 2.95 -5.18
N LYS A 165 25.60 3.28 -3.94
CA LYS A 165 26.06 2.61 -2.73
C LYS A 165 24.91 1.86 -2.10
N GLU A 166 25.22 0.87 -1.28
CA GLU A 166 24.28 0.15 -0.43
C GLU A 166 23.44 1.12 0.41
N GLN A 167 24.08 2.15 0.95
CA GLN A 167 23.44 3.21 1.73
C GLN A 167 22.38 3.98 0.94
N ASP A 168 22.61 4.24 -0.35
CA ASP A 168 21.63 4.94 -1.19
C ASP A 168 20.36 4.10 -1.38
N LEU A 169 20.52 2.78 -1.54
CA LEU A 169 19.39 1.84 -1.62
C LEU A 169 18.64 1.77 -0.29
N MET A 170 19.36 1.65 0.82
CA MET A 170 18.78 1.64 2.17
C MET A 170 17.90 2.86 2.40
N GLU A 171 18.42 4.05 2.11
CA GLU A 171 17.72 5.32 2.31
C GLU A 171 16.54 5.46 1.36
N TRP A 172 16.73 5.17 0.07
CA TRP A 172 15.66 5.26 -0.91
C TRP A 172 14.52 4.30 -0.60
N CYS A 173 14.84 3.03 -0.32
CA CYS A 173 13.86 2.04 0.09
C CYS A 173 13.15 2.48 1.38
N GLY A 174 13.89 2.88 2.42
CA GLY A 174 13.31 3.40 3.66
C GLY A 174 12.27 4.49 3.40
N ARG A 175 12.60 5.46 2.54
CA ARG A 175 11.71 6.56 2.17
C ARG A 175 10.45 6.11 1.41
N VAL A 176 10.59 5.25 0.40
CA VAL A 176 9.45 4.86 -0.45
C VAL A 176 8.61 3.73 0.14
N SER A 177 9.08 3.05 1.19
CA SER A 177 8.39 1.93 1.86
C SER A 177 6.93 2.25 2.22
N SER A 178 6.68 3.48 2.67
CA SER A 178 5.38 3.99 3.11
C SER A 178 4.54 4.62 1.99
N MET A 179 5.07 4.73 0.77
CA MET A 179 4.30 5.28 -0.36
C MET A 179 3.11 4.39 -0.70
N ALA A 180 2.02 5.02 -1.14
CA ALA A 180 0.81 4.33 -1.55
C ALA A 180 1.09 3.40 -2.73
N PHE A 181 0.69 2.14 -2.63
CA PHE A 181 0.69 1.29 -3.82
C PHE A 181 -0.42 1.72 -4.78
N ILE A 182 -0.01 2.22 -5.95
CA ILE A 182 -0.91 2.57 -7.05
C ILE A 182 -1.29 1.29 -7.80
N ASN A 183 -0.37 0.73 -8.58
CA ASN A 183 -0.53 -0.53 -9.31
C ASN A 183 0.85 -1.14 -9.64
N GLU A 184 0.88 -2.31 -10.27
CA GLU A 184 2.14 -3.02 -10.58
C GLU A 184 2.92 -2.41 -11.76
N GLN A 185 2.28 -1.51 -12.51
CA GLN A 185 2.89 -0.79 -13.62
C GLN A 185 3.53 0.54 -13.19
N ASP A 186 3.25 0.99 -11.97
CA ASP A 186 3.83 2.20 -11.40
C ASP A 186 5.35 2.06 -11.24
N ASP A 187 6.09 3.10 -11.61
CA ASP A 187 7.54 3.06 -11.65
C ASP A 187 8.15 2.95 -10.24
N ASP A 188 7.54 3.56 -9.22
CA ASP A 188 8.02 3.43 -7.84
C ASP A 188 7.82 2.01 -7.33
N TYR A 189 6.69 1.37 -7.68
CA TYR A 189 6.50 -0.04 -7.38
C TYR A 189 7.51 -0.93 -8.10
N LYS A 190 7.74 -0.73 -9.41
CA LYS A 190 8.72 -1.51 -10.18
C LYS A 190 10.13 -1.39 -9.62
N ARG A 191 10.55 -0.18 -9.26
CA ARG A 191 11.85 0.07 -8.61
C ARG A 191 11.92 -0.61 -7.24
N ALA A 192 10.89 -0.46 -6.41
CA ALA A 192 10.84 -1.06 -5.08
C ALA A 192 10.85 -2.59 -5.14
N ASP A 193 10.03 -3.20 -6.00
CA ASP A 193 9.96 -4.66 -6.18
C ASP A 193 11.29 -5.25 -6.65
N LYS A 194 12.05 -4.49 -7.45
CA LYS A 194 13.34 -4.93 -7.98
C LYS A 194 14.50 -4.71 -7.01
N PHE A 195 14.53 -3.59 -6.30
CA PHE A 195 15.72 -3.16 -5.56
C PHE A 195 15.56 -3.12 -4.04
N CYS A 196 14.34 -3.18 -3.50
CA CYS A 196 14.08 -3.15 -2.05
C CYS A 196 13.69 -4.52 -1.47
N THR A 197 13.84 -5.59 -2.25
CA THR A 197 13.33 -6.91 -1.87
C THR A 197 14.42 -7.96 -1.80
N VAL A 198 14.14 -9.00 -1.03
CA VAL A 198 14.88 -10.26 -1.01
C VAL A 198 13.89 -11.42 -1.12
N SER A 199 14.38 -12.59 -1.52
CA SER A 199 13.57 -13.81 -1.52
C SER A 199 13.09 -14.15 -0.11
N LYS A 200 11.89 -14.75 -0.04
CA LYS A 200 11.34 -15.29 1.21
C LYS A 200 11.92 -16.64 1.56
#